data_AF-A0A535S0X7-F1
#
_entry.id   AF-A0A535S0X7-F1
#
_cell.length_a   1.000
_cell.length_b   1.000
_cell.length_c   1.000
_cell.angle_alpha   90.00
_cell.angle_beta   90.00
_cell.angle_gamma   90.00
#
_symmetry.space_group_name_H-M   'P 1'
#
loop_
_entity.id
_entity.type
_entity.pdbx_description
1 polymer ?
#
loop_
_entity_poly.entity_id
_entity_poly.type
_entity_poly.pdbx_seq_one_letter_code
_entity_poly.pdbx_strand_id
1 'polypeptide(L)'
;MAQFSRTWWGQRFIAALEEFTDPARLGRGRSYASGGRILDYTLANGTVTARVRGSINPYFGVYKEPIYRTSITIKAISSADWKKAIRQIASRADLVTKLLMNEMPDTIEEAFSGLGLHLLPHSELDFVTDCSCPDYANPCKHIAGLYYLLASALDRDPFLMFELRGLSRDDLHAELVRSPLGQILSSALKSDDVLPEVEPVESYYTHPARETDAVIGSHKEFWTGAKRLPAPLAAAPQASVPALLIKKQGDYPPFWHKDVSFISVMEELYDRVRTKNRQMK
;
A
#
# COMPACT_ATOMS: atom_id res chain seq x y z
N MET A 1 -9.25 -17.09 8.48
CA MET A 1 -8.94 -17.36 7.06
C MET A 1 -7.68 -16.59 6.71
N ALA A 2 -6.66 -17.20 6.11
CA ALA A 2 -5.44 -16.47 5.74
C ALA A 2 -5.80 -15.40 4.70
N GLN A 3 -5.54 -14.14 5.06
CA GLN A 3 -5.86 -12.98 4.25
C GLN A 3 -4.74 -12.81 3.21
N PHE A 4 -5.04 -13.11 1.94
CA PHE A 4 -4.05 -13.02 0.85
C PHE A 4 -3.83 -11.58 0.39
N SER A 5 -4.75 -10.67 0.74
CA SER A 5 -4.64 -9.26 0.41
C SER A 5 -4.60 -8.34 1.62
N ARG A 6 -3.52 -7.58 1.69
CA ARG A 6 -3.07 -6.78 2.84
C ARG A 6 -3.70 -5.40 2.88
N THR A 7 -4.15 -4.88 1.74
CA THR A 7 -4.79 -3.56 1.59
C THR A 7 -6.20 -3.70 1.01
N TRP A 8 -6.97 -2.61 1.08
CA TRP A 8 -8.30 -2.55 0.43
C TRP A 8 -8.21 -2.79 -1.09
N TRP A 9 -7.08 -2.45 -1.73
CA TRP A 9 -6.89 -2.60 -3.17
C TRP A 9 -6.68 -4.05 -3.61
N GLY A 10 -5.81 -4.81 -2.94
CA GLY A 10 -5.66 -6.23 -3.22
C GLY A 10 -6.95 -7.01 -2.95
N GLN A 11 -7.75 -6.59 -1.95
CA GLN A 11 -9.07 -7.16 -1.69
C GLN A 11 -10.04 -6.89 -2.83
N ARG A 12 -10.12 -5.64 -3.32
CA ARG A 12 -10.96 -5.31 -4.47
C ARG A 12 -10.53 -6.02 -5.75
N PHE A 13 -9.23 -6.21 -5.97
CA PHE A 13 -8.75 -6.95 -7.13
C PHE A 13 -9.15 -8.43 -7.07
N ILE A 14 -9.02 -9.08 -5.91
CA ILE A 14 -9.48 -10.48 -5.73
C ILE A 14 -11.00 -10.57 -5.86
N ALA A 15 -11.74 -9.65 -5.23
CA ALA A 15 -13.20 -9.61 -5.33
C ALA A 15 -13.66 -9.46 -6.78
N ALA A 16 -13.01 -8.59 -7.55
CA ALA A 16 -13.27 -8.43 -8.98
C ALA A 16 -13.05 -9.75 -9.75
N LEU A 17 -11.97 -10.47 -9.47
CA LEU A 17 -11.74 -11.79 -10.08
C LEU A 17 -12.81 -12.83 -9.70
N GLU A 18 -13.27 -12.81 -8.44
CA GLU A 18 -14.32 -13.70 -7.93
C GLU A 18 -15.70 -13.44 -8.55
N GLU A 19 -15.95 -12.24 -9.10
CA GLU A 19 -17.21 -11.92 -9.79
C GLU A 19 -17.39 -12.69 -11.11
N PHE A 20 -16.30 -12.99 -11.81
CA PHE A 20 -16.35 -13.63 -13.13
C PHE A 20 -15.63 -14.97 -13.21
N THR A 21 -14.85 -15.36 -12.19
CA THR A 21 -14.16 -16.66 -12.15
C THR A 21 -14.77 -17.60 -11.12
N ASP A 22 -14.88 -18.90 -11.43
CA ASP A 22 -15.30 -19.93 -10.46
C ASP A 22 -14.47 -19.87 -9.15
N PRO A 23 -15.10 -19.59 -8.00
CA PRO A 23 -14.42 -19.52 -6.70
C PRO A 23 -13.67 -20.79 -6.32
N ALA A 24 -14.17 -21.97 -6.73
CA ALA A 24 -13.49 -23.23 -6.47
C ALA A 24 -12.19 -23.35 -7.28
N ARG A 25 -12.13 -22.76 -8.48
CA ARG A 25 -10.92 -22.70 -9.32
C ARG A 25 -9.90 -21.72 -8.74
N LEU A 26 -10.35 -20.52 -8.37
CA LEU A 26 -9.50 -19.56 -7.66
C LEU A 26 -8.94 -20.15 -6.38
N GLY A 27 -9.78 -20.77 -5.55
CA GLY A 27 -9.38 -21.40 -4.29
C GLY A 27 -8.24 -22.43 -4.44
N ARG A 28 -8.20 -23.20 -5.55
CA ARG A 28 -7.09 -24.13 -5.82
C ARG A 28 -5.78 -23.41 -6.14
N GLY A 29 -5.85 -22.31 -6.88
CA GLY A 29 -4.70 -21.46 -7.21
C GLY A 29 -4.12 -20.70 -6.01
N ARG A 30 -4.92 -20.44 -4.97
CA ARG A 30 -4.45 -19.78 -3.74
C ARG A 30 -3.20 -20.44 -3.15
N SER A 31 -3.18 -21.78 -3.10
CA SER A 31 -2.05 -22.56 -2.60
C SER A 31 -0.77 -22.46 -3.44
N TYR A 32 -0.86 -21.95 -4.67
CA TYR A 32 0.27 -21.77 -5.59
C TYR A 32 0.94 -20.40 -5.46
N ALA A 33 0.19 -19.39 -5.03
CA ALA A 33 0.75 -18.08 -4.71
C ALA A 33 1.57 -18.11 -3.40
N SER A 34 1.17 -18.94 -2.43
CA SER A 34 1.93 -19.19 -1.20
C SER A 34 2.90 -20.37 -1.33
N GLY A 35 4.05 -20.32 -0.66
CA GLY A 35 4.92 -21.50 -0.48
C GLY A 35 5.95 -21.74 -1.58
N GLY A 36 6.34 -20.71 -2.34
CA GLY A 36 7.49 -20.77 -3.25
C GLY A 36 7.27 -21.61 -4.52
N ARG A 37 6.03 -21.92 -4.89
CA ARG A 37 5.71 -22.63 -6.14
C ARG A 37 5.94 -21.77 -7.37
N ILE A 38 5.78 -20.46 -7.25
CA ILE A 38 6.23 -19.51 -8.28
C ILE A 38 7.73 -19.29 -8.06
N LEU A 39 8.54 -19.71 -9.03
CA LEU A 39 10.00 -19.66 -8.96
C LEU A 39 10.53 -18.25 -9.19
N ASP A 40 9.94 -17.59 -10.18
CA ASP A 40 10.28 -16.26 -10.65
C ASP A 40 9.13 -15.74 -11.48
N TYR A 41 9.02 -14.42 -11.52
CA TYR A 41 8.09 -13.72 -12.38
C TYR A 41 8.70 -12.40 -12.84
N THR A 42 8.24 -11.95 -14.00
CA THR A 42 8.61 -10.66 -14.59
C THR A 42 7.34 -9.95 -14.99
N LEU A 43 7.26 -8.66 -14.67
CA LEU A 43 6.16 -7.79 -15.06
C LEU A 43 6.69 -6.75 -16.03
N ALA A 44 6.20 -6.79 -17.27
CA ALA A 44 6.61 -5.88 -18.32
C ALA A 44 5.47 -5.70 -19.33
N ASN A 45 5.26 -4.46 -19.80
CA ASN A 45 4.32 -4.14 -20.88
C ASN A 45 2.90 -4.71 -20.67
N GLY A 46 2.35 -4.56 -19.46
CA GLY A 46 1.02 -5.07 -19.13
C GLY A 46 0.91 -6.60 -19.01
N THR A 47 2.04 -7.30 -19.08
CA THR A 47 2.10 -8.77 -19.03
C THR A 47 2.93 -9.25 -17.86
N VAL A 48 2.35 -10.15 -17.08
CA VAL A 48 3.02 -10.92 -16.04
C VAL A 48 3.39 -12.26 -16.63
N THR A 49 4.67 -12.59 -16.66
CA THR A 49 5.18 -13.91 -17.04
C THR A 49 5.81 -14.57 -15.85
N ALA A 50 5.64 -15.89 -15.69
CA ALA A 50 6.19 -16.61 -14.55
C ALA A 50 6.49 -18.06 -14.85
N ARG A 51 7.41 -18.62 -14.08
CA ARG A 51 7.68 -20.07 -14.02
C ARG A 51 7.08 -20.64 -12.74
N VAL A 52 6.15 -21.59 -12.90
CA VAL A 52 5.38 -22.15 -11.80
C VAL A 52 5.60 -23.65 -11.71
N ARG A 53 5.93 -24.14 -10.52
CA ARG A 53 6.07 -25.57 -10.23
C ARG A 53 4.70 -26.25 -10.29
N GLY A 54 4.59 -27.30 -11.09
CA GLY A 54 3.43 -28.18 -11.08
C GLY A 54 3.46 -29.18 -9.91
N SER A 55 2.46 -30.05 -9.86
CA SER A 55 2.44 -31.15 -8.88
C SER A 55 3.01 -32.41 -9.53
N ILE A 56 3.79 -33.18 -8.78
CA ILE A 56 4.10 -34.57 -9.12
C ILE A 56 2.80 -35.37 -9.00
N ASN A 57 2.45 -36.10 -10.04
CA ASN A 57 1.28 -36.98 -10.01
C ASN A 57 1.60 -38.29 -10.76
N PRO A 58 2.03 -39.34 -10.03
CA PRO A 58 2.36 -40.62 -10.63
C PRO A 58 1.18 -41.28 -11.36
N TYR A 59 -0.06 -41.02 -10.92
CA TYR A 59 -1.27 -41.55 -11.59
C TYR A 59 -1.41 -41.06 -13.03
N PHE A 60 -0.94 -39.85 -13.32
CA PHE A 60 -0.90 -39.29 -14.67
C PHE A 60 0.48 -39.41 -15.34
N GLY A 61 1.36 -40.28 -14.83
CA GLY A 61 2.70 -40.49 -15.39
C GLY A 61 3.67 -39.31 -15.19
N VAL A 62 3.37 -38.38 -14.29
CA VAL A 62 4.24 -37.25 -13.95
C VAL A 62 5.09 -37.62 -12.75
N TYR A 63 6.28 -38.17 -13.01
CA TYR A 63 7.22 -38.65 -11.98
C TYR A 63 8.23 -37.59 -11.51
N LYS A 64 8.41 -36.51 -12.27
CA LYS A 64 9.27 -35.37 -11.93
C LYS A 64 8.43 -34.11 -11.83
N GLU A 65 8.76 -33.22 -10.89
CA GLU A 65 8.08 -31.93 -10.75
C GLU A 65 8.22 -31.12 -12.04
N PRO A 66 7.11 -30.84 -12.77
CA PRO A 66 7.18 -30.08 -14.00
C PRO A 66 7.24 -28.58 -13.68
N ILE A 67 7.83 -27.80 -14.58
CA ILE A 67 7.83 -26.33 -14.51
C ILE A 67 7.02 -25.82 -15.69
N TYR A 68 5.94 -25.12 -15.41
CA TYR A 68 5.07 -24.54 -16.41
C TYR A 68 5.37 -23.06 -16.62
N ARG A 69 5.37 -22.63 -17.88
CA ARG A 69 5.40 -21.21 -18.24
C ARG A 69 3.96 -20.71 -18.21
N THR A 70 3.72 -19.65 -17.46
CA THR A 70 2.41 -19.04 -17.31
C THR A 70 2.52 -17.56 -17.61
N SER A 71 1.58 -17.01 -18.37
CA SER A 71 1.48 -15.59 -18.62
C SER A 71 0.05 -15.08 -18.43
N ILE A 72 -0.04 -13.84 -17.97
CA ILE A 72 -1.27 -13.08 -17.84
C ILE A 72 -1.01 -11.70 -18.40
N THR A 73 -1.67 -11.36 -19.50
CA THR A 73 -1.69 -10.01 -20.07
C THR A 73 -3.01 -9.35 -19.71
N ILE A 74 -2.96 -8.17 -19.11
CA ILE A 74 -4.15 -7.36 -18.83
C ILE A 74 -4.35 -6.43 -20.02
N LYS A 75 -5.59 -6.33 -20.48
CA LYS A 75 -5.98 -5.48 -21.60
C LYS A 75 -5.75 -4.00 -21.22
N ALA A 76 -4.89 -3.35 -21.99
CA ALA A 76 -4.60 -1.94 -21.81
C ALA A 76 -5.80 -1.06 -22.16
N ILE A 77 -5.91 0.08 -21.47
CA ILE A 77 -6.83 1.15 -21.83
C ILE A 77 -6.20 1.94 -22.98
N SER A 78 -6.99 2.30 -23.99
CA SER A 78 -6.48 3.02 -25.16
C SER A 78 -5.91 4.39 -24.75
N SER A 79 -4.92 4.90 -25.49
CA SER A 79 -4.35 6.23 -25.19
C SER A 79 -5.40 7.36 -25.27
N ALA A 80 -6.41 7.21 -26.13
CA ALA A 80 -7.52 8.15 -26.23
C ALA A 80 -8.44 8.10 -24.99
N ASP A 81 -8.68 6.92 -24.45
CA ASP A 81 -9.50 6.72 -23.27
C ASP A 81 -8.77 7.10 -21.98
N TRP A 82 -7.45 6.85 -21.91
CA TRP A 82 -6.60 7.38 -20.85
C TRP A 82 -6.68 8.90 -20.77
N LYS A 83 -6.63 9.61 -21.90
CA LYS A 83 -6.81 11.07 -21.92
C LYS A 83 -8.16 11.50 -21.35
N LYS A 84 -9.24 10.72 -21.55
CA LYS A 84 -10.56 11.02 -20.98
C LYS A 84 -10.57 10.75 -19.47
N ALA A 85 -10.04 9.61 -19.03
CA ALA A 85 -9.97 9.22 -17.62
C ALA A 85 -9.11 10.21 -16.82
N ILE A 86 -7.94 10.59 -17.35
CA ILE A 86 -7.06 11.60 -16.73
C ILE A 86 -7.79 12.94 -16.56
N ARG A 87 -8.62 13.36 -17.52
CA ARG A 87 -9.42 14.60 -17.34
C ARG A 87 -10.44 14.48 -16.20
N GLN A 88 -11.05 13.31 -16.01
CA GLN A 88 -11.97 13.07 -14.89
C GLN A 88 -11.25 12.97 -13.54
N ILE A 89 -10.05 12.37 -13.53
CA ILE A 89 -9.19 12.36 -12.34
C ILE A 89 -8.77 13.80 -12.00
N ALA A 90 -8.29 14.54 -13.00
CA ALA A 90 -7.78 15.89 -12.86
C ALA A 90 -8.82 16.95 -12.47
N SER A 91 -10.12 16.66 -12.61
CA SER A 91 -11.19 17.55 -12.16
C SER A 91 -11.52 17.41 -10.67
N ARG A 92 -10.96 16.39 -10.01
CA ARG A 92 -11.25 15.99 -8.63
C ARG A 92 -10.03 16.20 -7.73
N ALA A 93 -10.10 17.20 -6.86
CA ALA A 93 -8.99 17.55 -5.96
C ALA A 93 -8.60 16.40 -5.01
N ASP A 94 -9.57 15.60 -4.56
CA ASP A 94 -9.34 14.42 -3.72
C ASP A 94 -8.47 13.36 -4.42
N LEU A 95 -8.77 13.07 -5.69
CA LEU A 95 -8.02 12.10 -6.48
C LEU A 95 -6.63 12.63 -6.84
N VAL A 96 -6.54 13.86 -7.34
CA VAL A 96 -5.26 14.49 -7.72
C VAL A 96 -4.30 14.54 -6.54
N THR A 97 -4.78 14.96 -5.37
CA THR A 97 -3.94 15.11 -4.18
C THR A 97 -3.36 13.79 -3.74
N LYS A 98 -4.22 12.78 -3.55
CA LYS A 98 -3.79 11.44 -3.14
C LYS A 98 -2.83 10.83 -4.16
N LEU A 99 -3.16 10.87 -5.45
CA LEU A 99 -2.32 10.29 -6.50
C LEU A 99 -0.94 10.96 -6.57
N LEU A 100 -0.87 12.30 -6.50
CA LEU A 100 0.42 13.01 -6.49
C LEU A 100 1.25 12.74 -5.22
N MET A 101 0.61 12.34 -4.12
CA MET A 101 1.27 11.85 -2.90
C MET A 101 1.62 10.35 -2.94
N ASN A 102 1.48 9.68 -4.10
CA ASN A 102 1.63 8.23 -4.25
C ASN A 102 0.65 7.40 -3.39
N GLU A 103 -0.52 7.95 -3.09
CA GLU A 103 -1.61 7.26 -2.39
C GLU A 103 -2.72 6.89 -3.39
N MET A 104 -3.18 5.63 -3.37
CA MET A 104 -4.31 5.21 -4.20
C MET A 104 -5.64 5.62 -3.57
N PRO A 105 -6.48 6.44 -4.23
CA PRO A 105 -7.80 6.80 -3.74
C PRO A 105 -8.78 5.60 -3.76
N ASP A 106 -9.57 5.46 -2.71
CA ASP A 106 -10.67 4.50 -2.57
C ASP A 106 -11.79 4.69 -3.62
N THR A 107 -12.00 5.93 -4.04
CA THR A 107 -13.00 6.35 -5.02
C THR A 107 -12.47 6.38 -6.47
N ILE A 108 -11.26 5.88 -6.73
CA ILE A 108 -10.60 6.01 -8.05
C ILE A 108 -11.44 5.46 -9.21
N GLU A 109 -12.15 4.35 -9.02
CA GLU A 109 -13.01 3.74 -10.04
C GLU A 109 -14.14 4.68 -10.52
N GLU A 110 -14.58 5.63 -9.70
CA GLU A 110 -15.63 6.58 -10.08
C GLU A 110 -15.20 7.48 -11.24
N ALA A 111 -13.89 7.74 -11.39
CA ALA A 111 -13.36 8.50 -12.51
C ALA A 111 -13.39 7.73 -13.84
N PHE A 112 -13.50 6.39 -13.78
CA PHE A 112 -13.54 5.51 -14.94
C PHE A 112 -14.98 5.12 -15.31
N SER A 113 -15.83 4.87 -14.30
CA SER A 113 -17.19 4.36 -14.49
C SER A 113 -18.06 5.28 -15.35
N GLY A 114 -17.93 6.60 -15.19
CA GLY A 114 -18.65 7.59 -16.01
C GLY A 114 -18.28 7.58 -17.51
N LEU A 115 -17.19 6.90 -17.88
CA LEU A 115 -16.72 6.72 -19.25
C LEU A 115 -17.00 5.32 -19.80
N GLY A 116 -17.65 4.44 -19.02
CA GLY A 116 -17.79 3.03 -19.36
C GLY A 116 -16.45 2.27 -19.35
N LEU A 117 -15.49 2.76 -18.55
CA LEU A 117 -14.17 2.16 -18.38
C LEU A 117 -14.04 1.62 -16.96
N HIS A 118 -13.06 0.73 -16.77
CA HIS A 118 -12.72 0.19 -15.46
C HIS A 118 -11.20 0.16 -15.32
N LEU A 119 -10.68 0.64 -14.18
CA LEU A 119 -9.25 0.53 -13.90
C LEU A 119 -8.94 -0.89 -13.42
N LEU A 120 -9.69 -1.36 -12.42
CA LEU A 120 -9.73 -2.75 -12.03
C LEU A 120 -10.31 -3.64 -13.15
N PRO A 121 -9.96 -4.93 -13.18
CA PRO A 121 -10.62 -5.88 -14.08
C PRO A 121 -12.11 -5.98 -13.77
N HIS A 122 -12.94 -6.09 -14.80
CA HIS A 122 -14.39 -6.23 -14.67
C HIS A 122 -14.91 -7.50 -15.34
N SER A 123 -14.15 -8.10 -16.25
CA SER A 123 -14.54 -9.31 -16.98
C SER A 123 -13.34 -10.22 -17.23
N GLU A 124 -13.58 -11.51 -17.46
CA GLU A 124 -12.58 -12.45 -18.00
C GLU A 124 -11.94 -11.92 -19.29
N LEU A 125 -12.69 -11.14 -20.09
CA LEU A 125 -12.21 -10.53 -21.34
C LEU A 125 -11.14 -9.45 -21.14
N ASP A 126 -10.93 -8.98 -19.91
CA ASP A 126 -9.81 -8.10 -19.58
C ASP A 126 -8.48 -8.85 -19.53
N PHE A 127 -8.49 -10.18 -19.52
CA PHE A 127 -7.30 -11.00 -19.42
C PHE A 127 -7.09 -11.84 -20.67
N VAL A 128 -5.84 -11.86 -21.12
CA VAL A 128 -5.32 -12.86 -22.04
C VAL A 128 -4.34 -13.71 -21.26
N THR A 129 -4.71 -14.96 -21.02
CA THR A 129 -3.93 -15.88 -20.19
C THR A 129 -3.43 -17.05 -21.02
N ASP A 130 -2.20 -17.49 -20.73
CA ASP A 130 -1.61 -18.68 -21.32
C ASP A 130 -0.87 -19.49 -20.25
N CYS A 131 -0.97 -20.81 -20.33
CA CYS A 131 -0.23 -21.70 -19.44
C CYS A 131 0.14 -22.98 -20.15
N SER A 132 1.42 -23.34 -20.11
CA SER A 132 1.94 -24.55 -20.74
C SER A 132 1.56 -25.86 -20.00
N CYS A 133 0.57 -25.83 -19.11
CA CYS A 133 0.15 -26.98 -18.33
C CYS A 133 -0.93 -27.79 -19.07
N PRO A 134 -1.11 -29.09 -18.76
CA PRO A 134 -2.08 -29.93 -19.46
C PRO A 134 -3.54 -29.69 -19.03
N ASP A 135 -3.81 -28.75 -18.12
CA ASP A 135 -5.16 -28.39 -17.71
C ASP A 135 -5.79 -27.50 -18.78
N TYR A 136 -6.88 -27.97 -19.39
CA TYR A 136 -7.62 -27.25 -20.42
C TYR A 136 -8.50 -26.12 -19.86
N ALA A 137 -8.68 -26.05 -18.53
CA ALA A 137 -9.47 -25.01 -17.90
C ALA A 137 -8.71 -23.68 -17.86
N ASN A 138 -9.43 -22.59 -18.08
CA ASN A 138 -8.93 -21.23 -17.92
C ASN A 138 -9.83 -20.47 -16.93
N PRO A 139 -9.30 -19.96 -15.80
CA PRO A 139 -7.93 -20.12 -15.32
C PRO A 139 -7.65 -21.53 -14.78
N CYS A 140 -6.48 -22.07 -15.13
CA CYS A 140 -5.93 -23.24 -14.46
C CYS A 140 -5.39 -22.85 -13.07
N LYS A 141 -5.03 -23.82 -12.23
CA LYS A 141 -4.47 -23.54 -10.88
C LYS A 141 -3.21 -22.67 -10.90
N HIS A 142 -2.42 -22.69 -11.97
CA HIS A 142 -1.20 -21.88 -12.10
C HIS A 142 -1.54 -20.43 -12.45
N ILE A 143 -2.49 -20.20 -13.38
CA ILE A 143 -3.01 -18.86 -13.71
C ILE A 143 -3.67 -18.25 -12.48
N ALA A 144 -4.53 -19.01 -11.78
CA ALA A 144 -5.14 -18.57 -10.53
C ALA A 144 -4.08 -18.25 -9.45
N GLY A 145 -2.99 -19.01 -9.38
CA GLY A 145 -1.83 -18.68 -8.53
C GLY A 145 -1.19 -17.34 -8.91
N LEU A 146 -1.05 -17.05 -10.20
CA LEU A 146 -0.55 -15.76 -10.67
C LEU A 146 -1.51 -14.60 -10.37
N TYR A 147 -2.83 -14.81 -10.41
CA TYR A 147 -3.79 -13.80 -9.97
C TYR A 147 -3.58 -13.40 -8.50
N TYR A 148 -3.39 -14.37 -7.59
CA TYR A 148 -3.09 -14.06 -6.19
C TYR A 148 -1.71 -13.44 -6.00
N LEU A 149 -0.70 -13.83 -6.80
CA LEU A 149 0.59 -13.14 -6.82
C LEU A 149 0.41 -11.67 -7.20
N LEU A 150 -0.37 -11.40 -8.25
CA LEU A 150 -0.64 -10.06 -8.72
C LEU A 150 -1.40 -9.23 -7.67
N ALA A 151 -2.39 -9.83 -7.00
CA ALA A 151 -3.07 -9.20 -5.87
C ALA A 151 -2.09 -8.80 -4.76
N SER A 152 -1.16 -9.70 -4.41
CA SER A 152 -0.12 -9.39 -3.41
C SER A 152 0.88 -8.33 -3.89
N ALA A 153 1.17 -8.25 -5.19
CA ALA A 153 2.00 -7.20 -5.75
C ALA A 153 1.28 -5.84 -5.69
N LEU A 154 -0.02 -5.82 -6.01
CA LEU A 154 -0.88 -4.64 -5.94
C LEU A 154 -1.07 -4.12 -4.51
N ASP A 155 -1.03 -4.99 -3.50
CA ASP A 155 -1.02 -4.56 -2.11
C ASP A 155 0.24 -3.81 -1.70
N ARG A 156 1.38 -4.16 -2.30
CA ARG A 156 2.65 -3.47 -2.05
C ARG A 156 2.72 -2.18 -2.85
N ASP A 157 2.19 -2.21 -4.06
CA ASP A 157 2.21 -1.11 -5.00
C ASP A 157 0.92 -1.06 -5.83
N PRO A 158 -0.07 -0.24 -5.43
CA PRO A 158 -1.34 -0.17 -6.13
C PRO A 158 -1.23 0.52 -7.49
N PHE A 159 -0.17 1.32 -7.73
CA PHE A 159 0.04 2.01 -9.01
C PHE A 159 0.41 1.04 -10.14
N LEU A 160 0.87 -0.16 -9.79
CA LEU A 160 1.09 -1.24 -10.73
C LEU A 160 -0.14 -1.52 -11.62
N MET A 161 -1.36 -1.25 -11.13
CA MET A 161 -2.57 -1.39 -11.95
C MET A 161 -2.59 -0.41 -13.15
N PHE A 162 -2.11 0.82 -12.98
CA PHE A 162 -2.00 1.77 -14.09
C PHE A 162 -1.03 1.25 -15.15
N GLU A 163 0.13 0.73 -14.71
CA GLU A 163 1.14 0.17 -15.61
C GLU A 163 0.60 -1.05 -16.37
N LEU A 164 -0.13 -1.92 -15.66
CA LEU A 164 -0.80 -3.08 -16.24
C LEU A 164 -1.87 -2.69 -17.27
N ARG A 165 -2.51 -1.54 -17.06
CA ARG A 165 -3.47 -0.92 -17.99
C ARG A 165 -2.82 0.02 -19.02
N GLY A 166 -1.49 0.06 -19.09
CA GLY A 166 -0.73 0.75 -20.14
C GLY A 166 -0.39 2.23 -19.86
N LEU A 167 -0.43 2.69 -18.61
CA LEU A 167 0.00 4.03 -18.21
C LEU A 167 1.04 3.95 -17.10
N SER A 168 2.25 4.46 -17.33
CA SER A 168 3.29 4.46 -16.29
C SER A 168 2.94 5.43 -15.15
N ARG A 169 3.48 5.19 -13.96
CA ARG A 169 3.33 6.12 -12.83
C ARG A 169 3.86 7.51 -13.18
N ASP A 170 5.01 7.57 -13.84
CA ASP A 170 5.66 8.84 -14.21
C ASP A 170 4.81 9.61 -15.24
N ASP A 171 4.23 8.92 -16.22
CA ASP A 171 3.32 9.54 -17.19
C ASP A 171 2.02 10.02 -16.52
N LEU A 172 1.45 9.23 -15.60
CA LEU A 172 0.30 9.64 -14.80
C LEU A 172 0.63 10.91 -14.01
N HIS A 173 1.76 10.94 -13.31
CA HIS A 173 2.19 12.10 -12.54
C HIS A 173 2.41 13.32 -13.44
N ALA A 174 3.08 13.14 -14.57
CA ALA A 174 3.33 14.22 -15.53
C ALA A 174 2.03 14.83 -16.06
N GLU A 175 1.03 14.00 -16.38
CA GLU A 175 -0.28 14.46 -16.85
C GLU A 175 -1.08 15.15 -15.73
N LEU A 176 -1.06 14.62 -14.51
CA LEU A 176 -1.74 15.24 -13.36
C LEU A 176 -1.11 16.59 -13.00
N VAL A 177 0.21 16.71 -12.97
CA VAL A 177 0.92 17.98 -12.70
C VAL A 177 0.62 19.04 -13.74
N ARG A 178 0.35 18.66 -15.00
CA ARG A 178 -0.04 19.61 -16.06
C ARG A 178 -1.45 20.17 -15.88
N SER A 179 -2.31 19.51 -15.12
CA SER A 179 -3.68 19.97 -14.88
C SER A 179 -3.72 21.23 -14.00
N PRO A 180 -4.77 22.08 -14.09
CA PRO A 180 -4.87 23.28 -13.25
C PRO A 180 -4.77 22.99 -11.75
N LEU A 181 -5.45 21.94 -11.27
CA LEU A 181 -5.38 21.53 -9.86
C LEU A 181 -4.00 20.98 -9.48
N GLY A 182 -3.41 20.17 -10.36
CA GLY A 182 -2.07 19.61 -10.12
C GLY A 182 -0.98 20.66 -10.12
N GLN A 183 -1.09 21.73 -10.93
CA GLN A 183 -0.16 22.86 -10.90
C GLN A 183 -0.22 23.58 -9.55
N ILE A 184 -1.43 23.88 -9.06
CA ILE A 184 -1.66 24.55 -7.76
C ILE A 184 -1.10 23.68 -6.61
N LEU A 185 -1.38 22.38 -6.63
CA LEU A 185 -0.88 21.47 -5.60
C LEU A 185 0.64 21.31 -5.68
N SER A 186 1.19 21.13 -6.89
CA SER A 186 2.62 21.00 -7.08
C SER A 186 3.36 22.26 -6.66
N SER A 187 2.80 23.46 -6.85
CA SER A 187 3.43 24.68 -6.35
C SER A 187 3.36 24.76 -4.82
N ALA A 188 2.24 24.37 -4.22
CA ALA A 188 2.10 24.30 -2.76
C ALA A 188 2.98 23.24 -2.09
N LEU A 189 3.29 22.14 -2.78
CA LEU A 189 4.22 21.11 -2.29
C LEU A 189 5.69 21.52 -2.43
N LYS A 190 6.00 22.40 -3.39
CA LYS A 190 7.35 22.88 -3.67
C LYS A 190 7.68 24.20 -2.97
N SER A 191 6.68 24.92 -2.47
CA SER A 191 6.92 26.07 -1.62
C SER A 191 7.59 25.58 -0.34
N ASP A 192 8.83 26.02 -0.12
CA ASP A 192 9.63 25.77 1.09
C ASP A 192 8.95 26.24 2.39
N ASP A 193 7.81 26.94 2.29
CA ASP A 193 7.06 27.52 3.42
C ASP A 193 6.47 26.51 4.43
N VAL A 194 6.58 25.19 4.21
CA VAL A 194 5.92 24.16 5.07
C VAL A 194 6.89 23.20 5.76
N LEU A 195 8.15 23.14 5.35
CA LEU A 195 9.15 22.36 6.07
C LEU A 195 10.02 23.34 6.85
N PRO A 196 9.93 23.41 8.19
CA PRO A 196 10.95 24.13 8.94
C PRO A 196 12.30 23.58 8.48
N GLU A 197 13.20 24.49 8.10
CA GLU A 197 14.56 24.15 7.72
C GLU A 197 15.09 23.18 8.79
N VAL A 198 15.34 21.93 8.38
CA VAL A 198 15.69 20.87 9.33
C VAL A 198 17.10 21.18 9.79
N GLU A 199 17.22 21.97 10.85
CA GLU A 199 18.52 22.29 11.41
C GLU A 199 19.16 20.98 11.88
N PRO A 200 20.35 20.64 11.33
CA PRO A 200 21.04 19.43 11.75
C PRO A 200 21.37 19.55 13.24
N VAL A 201 20.73 18.71 14.05
CA VAL A 201 20.95 18.67 15.48
C VAL A 201 22.21 17.85 15.76
N GLU A 202 23.12 18.34 16.60
CA GLU A 202 24.36 17.63 16.96
C GLU A 202 24.10 16.29 17.69
N SER A 203 22.87 16.04 18.14
CA SER A 203 22.52 14.83 18.87
C SER A 203 21.08 14.37 18.60
N TYR A 204 20.86 13.06 18.68
CA TYR A 204 19.52 12.44 18.61
C TYR A 204 18.72 12.55 19.92
N TYR A 205 19.35 13.01 21.00
CA TYR A 205 18.76 13.03 22.34
C TYR A 205 18.55 14.46 22.81
N THR A 206 17.47 14.70 23.54
CA THR A 206 17.24 16.00 24.16
C THR A 206 18.29 16.22 25.24
N HIS A 207 19.26 17.11 24.99
CA HIS A 207 20.20 17.54 26.02
C HIS A 207 19.55 18.61 26.90
N PRO A 208 19.62 18.49 28.24
CA PRO A 208 19.17 19.54 29.11
C PRO A 208 20.02 20.80 28.87
N ALA A 209 19.40 21.83 28.30
CA ALA A 209 20.01 23.15 28.23
C ALA A 209 19.87 23.85 29.58
N ARG A 210 20.95 24.48 30.06
CA ARG A 210 20.84 25.41 31.19
C ARG A 210 20.21 26.69 30.68
N GLU A 211 18.94 26.90 30.95
CA GLU A 211 18.39 28.24 30.93
C GLU A 211 19.03 29.03 32.08
N THR A 212 19.52 30.22 31.76
CA THR A 212 19.83 31.22 32.79
C THR A 212 18.51 31.66 33.40
N ASP A 213 18.07 30.95 34.43
CA ASP A 213 16.83 31.28 35.12
C ASP A 213 16.88 32.73 35.61
N ALA A 214 15.81 33.47 35.34
CA ALA A 214 15.61 34.83 35.79
C ALA A 214 15.58 34.86 37.31
N VAL A 215 16.67 35.33 37.94
CA VAL A 215 16.80 35.67 39.37
C VAL A 215 15.91 34.80 40.27
N ILE A 216 16.37 33.58 40.56
CA ILE A 216 15.86 32.85 41.71
C ILE A 216 16.04 33.79 42.89
N GLY A 217 14.94 34.17 43.54
CA GLY A 217 14.95 35.05 44.71
C GLY A 217 15.93 34.51 45.77
N SER A 218 16.34 35.37 46.71
CA SER A 218 17.30 34.94 47.74
C SER A 218 16.80 33.68 48.47
N HIS A 219 17.70 32.84 48.99
CA HIS A 219 17.30 31.63 49.73
C HIS A 219 16.28 31.94 50.84
N LYS A 220 16.36 33.13 51.45
CA LYS A 220 15.40 33.60 52.45
C LYS A 220 14.00 33.78 51.87
N GLU A 221 13.87 34.35 50.68
CA GLU A 221 12.57 34.54 50.00
C GLU A 221 11.93 33.21 49.63
N PHE A 222 12.74 32.22 49.23
CA PHE A 222 12.27 30.85 48.99
C PHE A 222 11.69 30.20 50.26
N TRP A 223 12.44 30.21 51.37
CA TRP A 223 12.01 29.57 52.62
C TRP A 223 10.89 30.30 53.35
N THR A 224 10.74 31.62 53.12
CA THR A 224 9.67 32.43 53.72
C THR A 224 8.41 32.48 52.85
N GLY A 225 8.45 32.00 51.61
CA GLY A 225 7.31 32.03 50.69
C GLY A 225 6.91 33.43 50.23
N ALA A 226 7.82 34.41 50.29
CA ALA A 226 7.54 35.81 49.97
C ALA A 226 7.20 36.01 48.47
N LYS A 227 7.66 35.11 47.61
CA LYS A 227 7.36 35.09 46.16
C LYS A 227 6.68 33.78 45.81
N ARG A 228 5.56 33.85 45.07
CA ARG A 228 4.87 32.66 44.56
C ARG A 228 5.81 31.93 43.58
N LEU A 229 5.94 30.61 43.75
CA LEU A 229 6.69 29.76 42.81
C LEU A 229 6.11 29.92 41.39
N PRO A 230 6.94 29.83 40.34
CA PRO A 230 6.46 29.80 38.97
C PRO A 230 5.36 28.74 38.82
N ALA A 231 4.33 29.04 38.03
CA ALA A 231 3.35 28.02 37.68
C ALA A 231 4.09 26.85 37.00
N PRO A 232 3.70 25.59 37.26
CA PRO A 232 4.25 24.46 36.55
C PRO A 232 4.17 24.75 35.05
N LEU A 233 5.26 24.49 34.33
CA LEU A 233 5.26 24.51 32.87
C LEU A 233 4.06 23.68 32.41
N ALA A 234 3.24 24.27 31.52
CA ALA A 234 2.09 23.58 30.98
C ALA A 234 2.54 22.21 30.45
N ALA A 235 1.85 21.15 30.88
CA ALA A 235 2.15 19.81 30.39
C ALA A 235 2.15 19.85 28.86
N ALA A 236 3.20 19.29 28.25
CA ALA A 236 3.28 19.23 26.80
C ALA A 236 1.96 18.65 26.26
N PRO A 237 1.37 19.28 25.22
CA PRO A 237 0.13 18.79 24.66
C PRO A 237 0.32 17.32 24.26
N GLN A 238 -0.56 16.46 24.77
CA GLN A 238 -0.54 15.06 24.37
C GLN A 238 -0.85 15.00 22.87
N ALA A 239 -0.03 14.25 22.12
CA ALA A 239 -0.32 13.99 20.72
C ALA A 239 -1.71 13.38 20.59
N SER A 240 -2.58 13.99 19.79
CA SER A 240 -3.96 13.54 19.56
C SER A 240 -4.02 12.19 18.84
N VAL A 241 -2.98 11.87 18.05
CA VAL A 241 -2.84 10.60 17.35
C VAL A 241 -1.63 9.85 17.93
N PRO A 242 -1.85 8.70 18.60
CA PRO A 242 -0.76 7.89 19.11
C PRO A 242 0.08 7.31 17.96
N ALA A 243 1.40 7.31 18.15
CA ALA A 243 2.37 6.73 17.21
C ALA A 243 2.23 7.22 15.75
N LEU A 244 1.90 8.50 15.54
CA LEU A 244 1.64 9.09 14.21
C LEU A 244 2.73 8.77 13.17
N LEU A 245 4.02 8.78 13.57
CA LEU A 245 5.13 8.46 12.67
C LEU A 245 5.08 7.02 12.16
N ILE A 246 4.73 6.06 13.02
CA ILE A 246 4.56 4.66 12.64
C ILE A 246 3.35 4.52 11.72
N LYS A 247 2.23 5.17 12.06
CA LYS A 247 1.02 5.14 11.25
C LYS A 247 1.22 5.73 9.84
N LYS A 248 2.05 6.78 9.72
CA LYS A 248 2.42 7.36 8.43
C LYS A 248 3.29 6.44 7.56
N GLN A 249 4.07 5.54 8.14
CA GLN A 249 4.84 4.55 7.36
C GLN A 249 3.98 3.39 6.85
N GLY A 250 2.70 3.32 7.25
CA GLY A 250 1.75 2.33 6.80
C GLY A 250 1.85 0.99 7.53
N ASP A 251 0.91 0.11 7.19
CA ASP A 251 0.70 -1.17 7.89
C ASP A 251 1.79 -2.23 7.65
N TYR A 252 2.65 -2.05 6.64
CA TYR A 252 3.55 -3.11 6.17
C TYR A 252 4.91 -2.57 5.76
N PRO A 253 5.75 -2.13 6.72
CA PRO A 253 7.08 -1.65 6.42
C PRO A 253 7.96 -2.78 5.82
N PRO A 254 9.04 -2.46 5.09
CA PRO A 254 9.85 -3.46 4.37
C PRO A 254 10.40 -4.62 5.21
N PHE A 255 10.62 -4.41 6.52
CA PHE A 255 11.08 -5.43 7.46
C PHE A 255 9.97 -6.37 7.97
N TRP A 256 8.70 -6.09 7.67
CA TRP A 256 7.54 -6.80 8.20
C TRP A 256 6.99 -7.85 7.22
N HIS A 257 7.58 -9.04 7.29
CA HIS A 257 7.28 -10.16 6.39
C HIS A 257 6.10 -11.04 6.83
N LYS A 258 5.30 -10.61 7.81
CA LYS A 258 4.10 -11.33 8.26
C LYS A 258 2.87 -10.89 7.47
N ASP A 259 1.85 -11.74 7.43
CA ASP A 259 0.58 -11.47 6.71
C ASP A 259 -0.45 -10.71 7.55
N VAL A 260 -0.06 -10.25 8.75
CA VAL A 260 -0.89 -9.45 9.66
C VAL A 260 -0.39 -8.01 9.70
N SER A 261 -1.26 -7.01 9.92
CA SER A 261 -0.87 -5.59 10.00
C SER A 261 0.18 -5.36 11.10
N PHE A 262 1.28 -4.67 10.75
CA PHE A 262 2.30 -4.26 11.71
C PHE A 262 1.71 -3.33 12.76
N ILE A 263 0.92 -2.34 12.33
CA ILE A 263 0.31 -1.35 13.24
C ILE A 263 -0.61 -2.07 14.22
N SER A 264 -1.46 -2.99 13.76
CA SER A 264 -2.37 -3.75 14.63
C SER A 264 -1.60 -4.56 15.69
N VAL A 265 -0.53 -5.24 15.28
CA VAL A 265 0.30 -6.01 16.21
C VAL A 265 1.03 -5.10 17.20
N MET A 266 1.55 -3.97 16.75
CA MET A 266 2.25 -3.01 17.61
C MET A 266 1.31 -2.29 18.56
N GLU A 267 0.08 -1.98 18.15
CA GLU A 267 -0.98 -1.43 19.01
C GLU A 267 -1.33 -2.43 20.12
N GLU A 268 -1.57 -3.69 19.77
CA GLU A 268 -1.83 -4.75 20.74
C GLU A 268 -0.65 -4.93 21.72
N LEU A 269 0.58 -4.96 21.21
CA LEU A 269 1.79 -5.09 22.02
C LEU A 269 1.97 -3.88 22.95
N TYR A 270 1.77 -2.67 22.44
CA TYR A 270 1.92 -1.44 23.21
C TYR A 270 0.88 -1.36 24.33
N ASP A 271 -0.38 -1.71 24.06
CA ASP A 271 -1.42 -1.75 25.09
C ASP A 271 -1.10 -2.78 26.18
N ARG A 272 -0.58 -3.96 25.81
CA ARG A 272 -0.13 -4.98 26.78
C ARG A 272 1.02 -4.47 27.65
N VAL A 273 2.00 -3.77 27.07
CA VAL A 273 3.12 -3.18 27.82
C VAL A 273 2.63 -2.05 28.72
N ARG A 274 1.79 -1.14 28.21
CA ARG A 274 1.23 0.00 28.95
C ARG A 274 0.42 -0.44 30.17
N THR A 275 -0.34 -1.52 30.03
CA THR A 275 -1.19 -2.06 31.10
C THR A 275 -0.47 -3.00 32.07
N LYS A 276 0.85 -3.17 31.94
CA LYS A 276 1.70 -3.96 32.86
C LYS A 276 1.14 -5.36 33.16
N ASN A 277 0.83 -6.16 32.13
CA ASN A 277 0.41 -7.56 32.33
C ASN A 277 -0.72 -7.75 33.38
N ARG A 278 -1.61 -6.76 33.59
CA ARG A 278 -2.67 -6.86 34.61
C ARG A 278 -3.73 -7.92 34.28
N GLN A 279 -3.71 -8.50 33.08
CA GLN A 279 -4.67 -9.50 32.60
C GLN A 279 -4.00 -10.70 31.92
N MET A 280 -3.02 -11.34 32.57
CA MET A 280 -2.72 -12.74 32.24
C MET A 280 -3.60 -13.66 33.10
N LYS A 281 -4.78 -13.99 32.57
CA LYS A 281 -5.54 -15.21 32.87
C LYS A 281 -6.18 -15.69 31.57
#